data_AF-A0A8T4C8M5-F1
#
_entry.id   AF-A0A8T4C8M5-F1
#
_cell.length_a   1.000
_cell.length_b   1.000
_cell.length_c   1.000
_cell.angle_alpha   90.00
_cell.angle_beta   90.00
_cell.angle_gamma   90.00
#
_symmetry.space_group_name_H-M   'P 1'
#
loop_
_entity.id
_entity.type
_entity.pdbx_description
1 polymer ?
#
loop_
_entity_poly.entity_id
_entity_poly.type
_entity_poly.pdbx_seq_one_letter_code
_entity_poly.pdbx_strand_id
1 'polypeptide(L)'
;MAKKSKKGPAKIAGKQIRKQVKSLNENVRDVRKGVAKEVTRATKKMASQTKDIKEELSKLSDDLKAMKTKGKEPKRELSMYNLFVRKQIEQGKTFEEATKLWKSSRKVIENPELANVKPKTRTKTITKTKVVVKKVPKIVVRKVPMYDPNANSVSKETKESLNKVMRELNALKTEMSSAVPEVQSMSMPKNHKPFPSLMQSSSDLSNEEVAVRLTRLYFEEIARLGFKRRLDFDAIINAYYYCLQRLENKDKEMDVMRKLVDREENKITHESKAQLFPEMNE
;
A
#
# COMPACT_ATOMS: atom_id res chain seq x y z
N MET A 1 115.42 -2.59 21.86
CA MET A 1 114.60 -3.82 21.75
C MET A 1 113.12 -3.47 21.85
N ALA A 2 112.38 -3.47 20.74
CA ALA A 2 110.97 -3.07 20.70
C ALA A 2 110.04 -4.30 20.71
N LYS A 3 109.32 -4.50 21.82
CA LYS A 3 108.31 -5.55 21.97
C LYS A 3 107.08 -5.22 21.11
N LYS A 4 107.02 -5.77 19.89
CA LYS A 4 105.80 -5.74 19.06
C LYS A 4 104.76 -6.69 19.65
N SER A 5 103.80 -6.14 20.41
CA SER A 5 102.67 -6.89 20.96
C SER A 5 101.77 -7.38 19.82
N LYS A 6 101.72 -8.70 19.59
CA LYS A 6 100.74 -9.34 18.70
C LYS A 6 99.34 -9.07 19.28
N LYS A 7 98.54 -8.23 18.61
CA LYS A 7 97.14 -8.01 18.97
C LYS A 7 96.39 -9.32 18.72
N GLY A 8 95.93 -9.96 19.79
CA GLY A 8 95.26 -11.26 19.73
C GLY A 8 93.96 -11.26 18.90
N PRO A 9 93.52 -12.43 18.43
CA PRO A 9 92.36 -12.62 17.54
C PRO A 9 91.06 -12.01 18.07
N ALA A 10 90.92 -11.88 19.40
CA ALA A 10 89.77 -11.22 20.04
C ALA A 10 89.57 -9.75 19.61
N LYS A 11 90.64 -9.00 19.30
CA LYS A 11 90.52 -7.59 18.85
C LYS A 11 90.01 -7.46 17.41
N ILE A 12 90.17 -8.50 16.59
CA ILE A 12 89.71 -8.51 15.19
C ILE A 12 88.21 -8.86 15.14
N ALA A 13 87.78 -9.89 15.89
CA ALA A 13 86.37 -10.26 16.02
C ALA A 13 85.51 -9.10 16.54
N GLY A 14 85.99 -8.36 17.54
CA GLY A 14 85.27 -7.19 18.08
C GLY A 14 85.05 -6.06 17.07
N LYS A 15 85.93 -5.86 16.09
CA LYS A 15 85.73 -4.85 15.02
C LYS A 15 84.68 -5.29 14.01
N GLN A 16 84.64 -6.57 13.67
CA GLN A 16 83.65 -7.12 12.73
C GLN A 16 82.24 -7.07 13.32
N ILE A 17 82.09 -7.43 14.61
CA ILE A 17 80.81 -7.33 15.34
C ILE A 17 80.32 -5.88 15.39
N ARG A 18 81.19 -4.90 15.69
CA ARG A 18 80.78 -3.48 15.69
C ARG A 18 80.31 -2.99 14.32
N LYS A 19 80.93 -3.43 13.23
CA LYS A 19 80.48 -3.09 11.87
C LYS A 19 79.10 -3.69 11.57
N GLN A 20 78.88 -4.96 11.92
CA GLN A 20 77.59 -5.63 11.74
C GLN A 20 76.48 -4.99 12.59
N VAL A 21 76.76 -4.64 13.85
CA VAL A 21 75.79 -3.94 14.71
C VAL A 21 75.46 -2.55 14.15
N LYS A 22 76.45 -1.84 13.60
CA LYS A 22 76.23 -0.52 12.99
C LYS A 22 75.34 -0.62 11.74
N SER A 23 75.60 -1.59 10.86
CA SER A 23 74.76 -1.80 9.66
C SER A 23 73.35 -2.26 10.02
N LEU A 24 73.20 -3.13 11.03
CA LEU A 24 71.89 -3.55 11.53
C LEU A 24 71.09 -2.35 12.08
N ASN A 25 71.72 -1.48 12.87
CA ASN A 25 71.06 -0.28 13.40
C ASN A 25 70.64 0.70 12.30
N GLU A 26 71.42 0.82 11.23
CA GLU A 26 71.08 1.66 10.08
C GLU A 26 69.87 1.09 9.32
N ASN A 27 69.86 -0.22 9.05
CA ASN A 27 68.72 -0.91 8.45
C ASN A 27 67.44 -0.77 9.31
N VAL A 28 67.55 -0.96 10.64
CA VAL A 28 66.43 -0.78 11.58
C VAL A 28 65.91 0.65 11.54
N ARG A 29 66.80 1.65 11.43
CA ARG A 29 66.40 3.06 11.33
C ARG A 29 65.63 3.34 10.04
N ASP A 30 66.05 2.78 8.92
CA ASP A 30 65.38 2.99 7.64
C ASP A 30 64.06 2.23 7.53
N VAL A 31 63.96 1.01 8.07
CA VAL A 31 62.68 0.31 8.23
C VAL A 31 61.72 1.11 9.09
N ARG A 32 62.17 1.66 10.24
CA ARG A 32 61.32 2.51 11.10
C ARG A 32 60.83 3.76 10.36
N LYS A 33 61.68 4.41 9.55
CA LYS A 33 61.27 5.56 8.73
C LYS A 33 60.26 5.15 7.65
N GLY A 34 60.44 3.99 7.02
CA GLY A 34 59.51 3.43 6.04
C GLY A 34 58.13 3.19 6.64
N VAL A 35 58.08 2.47 7.77
CA VAL A 35 56.85 2.18 8.50
C VAL A 35 56.17 3.48 8.97
N ALA A 36 56.90 4.45 9.51
CA ALA A 36 56.32 5.73 9.92
C ALA A 36 55.69 6.51 8.73
N LYS A 37 56.32 6.49 7.55
CA LYS A 37 55.76 7.09 6.33
C LYS A 37 54.51 6.36 5.84
N GLU A 38 54.47 5.05 5.97
CA GLU A 38 53.32 4.25 5.55
C GLU A 38 52.13 4.44 6.51
N VAL A 39 52.37 4.42 7.82
CA VAL A 39 51.36 4.70 8.85
C VAL A 39 50.78 6.11 8.67
N THR A 40 51.60 7.12 8.38
CA THR A 40 51.11 8.49 8.12
C THR A 40 50.30 8.60 6.81
N ARG A 41 50.61 7.81 5.78
CA ARG A 41 49.79 7.72 4.56
C ARG A 41 48.47 7.00 4.79
N ALA A 42 48.49 5.88 5.52
CA ALA A 42 47.30 5.12 5.87
C ALA A 42 46.34 5.94 6.74
N THR A 43 46.85 6.61 7.77
CA THR A 43 46.04 7.48 8.63
C THR A 43 45.43 8.65 7.87
N LYS A 44 46.15 9.27 6.92
CA LYS A 44 45.58 10.31 6.04
C LYS A 44 44.45 9.77 5.14
N LYS A 45 44.61 8.58 4.56
CA LYS A 45 43.56 7.94 3.74
C LYS A 45 42.33 7.56 4.58
N MET A 46 42.53 7.03 5.77
CA MET A 46 41.41 6.75 6.69
C MET A 46 40.71 8.06 7.10
N ALA A 47 41.46 9.13 7.38
CA ALA A 47 40.87 10.41 7.73
C ALA A 47 40.01 11.00 6.60
N SER A 48 40.41 10.88 5.33
CA SER A 48 39.56 11.31 4.20
C SER A 48 38.31 10.44 4.09
N GLN A 49 38.46 9.10 4.15
CA GLN A 49 37.31 8.19 4.10
C GLN A 49 36.31 8.44 5.23
N THR A 50 36.78 8.72 6.46
CA THR A 50 35.89 9.04 7.58
C THR A 50 35.14 10.37 7.39
N LYS A 51 35.68 11.32 6.62
CA LYS A 51 34.96 12.57 6.29
C LYS A 51 33.85 12.28 5.30
N ASP A 52 34.13 11.52 4.25
CA ASP A 52 33.15 11.16 3.21
C ASP A 52 31.98 10.36 3.83
N ILE A 53 32.28 9.37 4.68
CA ILE A 53 31.26 8.59 5.41
C ILE A 53 30.43 9.50 6.32
N LYS A 54 31.03 10.49 6.99
CA LYS A 54 30.31 11.42 7.86
C LYS A 54 29.37 12.32 7.06
N GLU A 55 29.77 12.73 5.86
CA GLU A 55 28.93 13.53 4.96
C GLU A 55 27.75 12.70 4.43
N GLU A 56 27.98 11.45 4.02
CA GLU A 56 26.90 10.54 3.60
C GLU A 56 25.90 10.25 4.73
N LEU A 57 26.39 10.02 5.96
CA LEU A 57 25.51 9.85 7.13
C LEU A 57 24.66 11.09 7.41
N SER A 58 25.19 12.29 7.15
CA SER A 58 24.42 13.54 7.29
C SER A 58 23.32 13.66 6.23
N LYS A 59 23.63 13.34 4.97
CA LYS A 59 22.67 13.32 3.86
C LYS A 59 21.54 12.30 4.11
N LEU A 60 21.89 11.07 4.49
CA LEU A 60 20.91 10.03 4.83
C LEU A 60 20.03 10.43 6.02
N SER A 61 20.59 11.11 7.02
CA SER A 61 19.81 11.61 8.17
C SER A 61 18.77 12.64 7.74
N ASP A 62 19.14 13.56 6.85
CA ASP A 62 18.25 14.60 6.35
C ASP A 62 17.20 14.04 5.38
N ASP A 63 17.56 13.07 4.55
CA ASP A 63 16.59 12.33 3.71
C ASP A 63 15.57 11.57 4.55
N LEU A 64 15.99 10.94 5.65
CA LEU A 64 15.06 10.29 6.59
C LEU A 64 14.11 11.29 7.25
N LYS A 65 14.59 12.49 7.60
CA LYS A 65 13.71 13.55 8.11
C LYS A 65 12.71 14.01 7.04
N ALA A 66 13.18 14.21 5.81
CA ALA A 66 12.34 14.58 4.68
C ALA A 66 11.26 13.51 4.41
N MET A 67 11.62 12.22 4.41
CA MET A 67 10.66 11.13 4.24
C MET A 67 9.64 11.05 5.39
N LYS A 68 10.06 11.27 6.64
CA LYS A 68 9.14 11.35 7.79
C LYS A 68 8.14 12.50 7.65
N THR A 69 8.53 13.62 7.02
CA THR A 69 7.61 14.73 6.74
C THR A 69 6.72 14.46 5.53
N LYS A 70 7.21 13.78 4.48
CA LYS A 70 6.45 13.46 3.26
C LYS A 70 5.30 12.48 3.49
N GLY A 71 5.36 11.63 4.51
CA GLY A 71 4.23 10.76 4.90
C GLY A 71 3.05 11.48 5.56
N LYS A 72 3.22 12.77 5.91
CA LYS A 72 2.14 13.63 6.39
C LYS A 72 1.80 14.63 5.29
N GLU A 73 1.28 14.16 4.16
CA GLU A 73 0.54 15.06 3.30
C GLU A 73 -0.53 15.73 4.18
N PRO A 74 -0.64 17.08 4.19
CA PRO A 74 -1.71 17.74 4.90
C PRO A 74 -2.99 17.10 4.36
N LYS A 75 -3.72 16.37 5.24
CA LYS A 75 -4.97 15.72 4.87
C LYS A 75 -5.74 16.73 4.04
N ARG A 76 -5.97 16.45 2.75
CA ARG A 76 -6.63 17.40 1.84
C ARG A 76 -7.87 17.90 2.57
N GLU A 77 -7.79 19.13 3.06
CA GLU A 77 -8.89 19.70 3.82
C GLU A 77 -10.08 19.66 2.87
N LEU A 78 -11.19 19.09 3.34
CA LEU A 78 -12.37 19.02 2.50
C LEU A 78 -12.71 20.45 2.09
N SER A 79 -12.94 20.66 0.79
CA SER A 79 -13.35 21.96 0.29
C SER A 79 -14.56 22.46 1.10
N MET A 80 -14.66 23.77 1.31
CA MET A 80 -15.79 24.39 2.03
C MET A 80 -17.15 23.93 1.50
N TYR A 81 -17.22 23.68 0.19
CA TYR A 81 -18.38 23.08 -0.47
C TYR A 81 -18.69 21.67 0.06
N ASN A 82 -17.69 20.78 0.11
CA ASN A 82 -17.87 19.41 0.59
C ASN A 82 -18.28 19.38 2.08
N LEU A 83 -17.72 20.26 2.91
CA LEU A 83 -18.13 20.43 4.30
C LEU A 83 -19.59 20.90 4.42
N PHE A 84 -19.97 21.90 3.62
CA PHE A 84 -21.33 22.42 3.61
C PHE A 84 -22.35 21.36 3.18
N VAL A 85 -22.08 20.65 2.08
CA VAL A 85 -22.98 19.62 1.56
C VAL A 85 -23.14 18.47 2.56
N ARG A 86 -22.05 18.01 3.19
CA ARG A 86 -22.14 16.99 4.26
C ARG A 86 -23.05 17.44 5.40
N LYS A 87 -22.89 18.67 5.88
CA LYS A 87 -23.73 19.24 6.95
C LYS A 87 -25.21 19.31 6.56
N GLN A 88 -25.53 19.57 5.29
CA GLN A 88 -26.93 19.58 4.82
C GLN A 88 -27.52 18.17 4.70
N ILE A 89 -26.71 17.19 4.28
CA ILE A 89 -27.12 15.78 4.22
C ILE A 89 -27.36 15.23 5.64
N GLU A 90 -26.51 15.58 6.61
CA GLU A 90 -26.71 15.25 8.04
C GLU A 90 -28.03 15.83 8.59
N GLN A 91 -28.51 16.95 8.02
CA GLN A 91 -29.80 17.55 8.35
C GLN A 91 -30.98 16.91 7.59
N GLY A 92 -30.76 15.83 6.84
CA GLY A 92 -31.79 15.12 6.09
C GLY A 92 -32.15 15.73 4.73
N LYS A 93 -31.40 16.73 4.25
CA LYS A 93 -31.65 17.33 2.93
C LYS A 93 -31.06 16.48 1.82
N THR A 94 -31.71 16.49 0.67
CA THR A 94 -31.16 15.83 -0.52
C THR A 94 -29.95 16.58 -1.06
N PHE A 95 -29.08 15.89 -1.82
CA PHE A 95 -27.91 16.52 -2.43
C PHE A 95 -28.29 17.69 -3.36
N GLU A 96 -29.40 17.59 -4.09
CA GLU A 96 -29.89 18.67 -4.95
C GLU A 96 -30.31 19.91 -4.16
N GLU A 97 -30.98 19.73 -3.01
CA GLU A 97 -31.35 20.83 -2.12
C GLU A 97 -30.10 21.47 -1.49
N ALA A 98 -29.14 20.65 -1.05
CA ALA A 98 -27.87 21.12 -0.51
C ALA A 98 -27.08 21.94 -1.54
N THR A 99 -27.02 21.50 -2.80
CA THR A 99 -26.33 22.26 -3.86
C THR A 99 -27.06 23.56 -4.22
N LYS A 100 -28.40 23.58 -4.23
CA LYS A 100 -29.19 24.82 -4.39
C LYS A 100 -28.91 25.80 -3.26
N LEU A 101 -28.89 25.32 -2.01
CA LEU A 101 -28.57 26.13 -0.84
C LEU A 101 -27.14 26.67 -0.87
N TRP A 102 -26.16 25.88 -1.33
CA TRP A 102 -24.79 26.34 -1.50
C TRP A 102 -24.71 27.50 -2.51
N LYS A 103 -25.41 27.39 -3.65
CA LYS A 103 -25.45 28.45 -4.66
C LYS A 103 -26.08 29.74 -4.12
N SER A 104 -27.09 29.66 -3.27
CA SER A 104 -27.66 30.85 -2.61
C SER A 104 -26.72 31.43 -1.55
N SER A 105 -26.10 30.59 -0.71
CA SER A 105 -25.19 31.04 0.36
C SER A 105 -23.90 31.63 -0.21
N ARG A 106 -23.39 31.09 -1.31
CA ARG A 106 -22.19 31.59 -1.99
C ARG A 106 -22.36 33.03 -2.45
N LYS A 107 -23.54 33.41 -2.95
CA LYS A 107 -23.85 34.81 -3.32
C LYS A 107 -23.78 35.77 -2.13
N VAL A 108 -24.09 35.29 -0.93
CA VAL A 108 -24.00 36.06 0.32
C VAL A 108 -22.55 36.17 0.81
N ILE A 109 -21.76 35.10 0.65
CA ILE A 109 -20.33 35.10 1.00
C ILE A 109 -19.53 36.02 0.07
N GLU A 110 -19.81 36.01 -1.23
CA GLU A 110 -19.11 36.85 -2.22
C GLU A 110 -19.50 38.34 -2.12
N ASN A 111 -20.69 38.64 -1.58
CA ASN A 111 -21.17 40.02 -1.40
C ASN A 111 -21.75 40.21 0.01
N PRO A 112 -20.91 40.50 1.01
CA PRO A 112 -21.33 40.63 2.41
C PRO A 112 -22.34 41.77 2.63
N GLU A 113 -22.39 42.77 1.75
CA GLU A 113 -23.39 43.85 1.80
C GLU A 113 -24.83 43.36 1.59
N LEU A 114 -25.02 42.24 0.88
CA LEU A 114 -26.35 41.66 0.65
C LEU A 114 -26.87 40.89 1.88
N ALA A 115 -26.01 40.55 2.84
CA ALA A 115 -26.40 39.81 4.04
C ALA A 115 -27.31 40.65 4.97
N ASN A 116 -27.15 41.98 4.95
CA ASN A 116 -27.91 42.90 5.80
C ASN A 116 -29.20 43.42 5.14
N VAL A 117 -29.49 43.02 3.91
CA VAL A 117 -30.75 43.36 3.26
C VAL A 117 -31.83 42.47 3.87
N LYS A 118 -32.47 42.98 4.94
CA LYS A 118 -33.68 42.37 5.51
C LYS A 118 -34.61 42.01 4.33
N PRO A 119 -35.08 40.75 4.24
CA PRO A 119 -35.94 40.35 3.14
C PRO A 119 -37.11 41.32 3.13
N LYS A 120 -37.25 42.12 2.06
CA LYS A 120 -38.40 42.99 1.90
C LYS A 120 -39.61 42.08 1.92
N THR A 121 -40.32 42.05 3.04
CA THR A 121 -41.59 41.38 3.19
C THR A 121 -42.51 42.08 2.21
N ARG A 122 -42.61 41.52 1.00
CA ARG A 122 -43.50 42.04 -0.01
C ARG A 122 -44.89 41.80 0.53
N THR A 123 -45.48 42.84 1.12
CA THR A 123 -46.89 42.87 1.49
C THR A 123 -47.65 42.45 0.24
N LYS A 124 -48.25 41.26 0.29
CA LYS A 124 -49.11 40.77 -0.78
C LYS A 124 -50.35 41.66 -0.74
N THR A 125 -50.35 42.73 -1.51
CA THR A 125 -51.58 43.49 -1.79
C THR A 125 -52.49 42.55 -2.55
N ILE A 126 -53.50 42.01 -1.87
CA ILE A 126 -54.55 41.19 -2.48
C ILE A 126 -55.43 42.15 -3.28
N THR A 127 -55.02 42.50 -4.49
CA THR A 127 -55.90 43.17 -5.45
C THR A 127 -56.87 42.14 -6.01
N LYS A 128 -58.18 42.32 -5.75
CA LYS A 128 -59.25 41.58 -6.43
C LYS A 128 -59.16 41.88 -7.93
N THR A 129 -58.45 41.04 -8.68
CA THR A 129 -58.43 41.09 -10.13
C THR A 129 -59.77 40.61 -10.66
N LYS A 130 -60.55 41.51 -11.28
CA LYS A 130 -61.65 41.13 -12.17
C LYS A 130 -61.06 40.24 -13.27
N VAL A 131 -61.54 39.01 -13.35
CA VAL A 131 -61.17 38.03 -14.38
C VAL A 131 -61.72 38.53 -15.72
N VAL A 132 -60.92 39.27 -16.47
CA VAL A 132 -61.18 39.48 -17.89
C VAL A 132 -60.59 38.28 -18.61
N VAL A 133 -61.48 37.42 -19.12
CA VAL A 133 -61.15 36.22 -19.89
C VAL A 133 -60.51 36.66 -21.21
N LYS A 134 -59.18 36.80 -21.22
CA LYS A 134 -58.43 36.87 -22.48
C LYS A 134 -58.40 35.47 -23.08
N LYS A 135 -58.95 35.33 -24.30
CA LYS A 135 -58.78 34.12 -25.12
C LYS A 135 -57.28 33.87 -25.33
N VAL A 136 -56.74 32.89 -24.62
CA VAL A 136 -55.36 32.44 -24.80
C VAL A 136 -55.31 31.59 -26.07
N PRO A 137 -54.37 31.82 -27.00
CA PRO A 137 -54.19 30.95 -28.15
C PRO A 137 -53.90 29.52 -27.68
N LYS A 138 -54.56 28.55 -28.30
CA LYS A 138 -54.48 27.12 -27.99
C LYS A 138 -53.08 26.62 -28.34
N ILE A 139 -52.16 26.66 -27.38
CA ILE A 139 -50.83 26.06 -27.52
C ILE A 139 -51.03 24.54 -27.55
N VAL A 140 -50.85 23.94 -28.73
CA VAL A 140 -50.78 22.49 -28.90
C VAL A 140 -49.45 22.02 -28.32
N VAL A 141 -49.43 21.79 -27.01
CA VAL A 141 -48.31 21.14 -26.35
C VAL A 141 -48.33 19.67 -26.80
N ARG A 142 -47.34 19.26 -27.59
CA ARG A 142 -47.08 17.83 -27.82
C ARG A 142 -46.88 17.19 -26.45
N LYS A 143 -47.79 16.29 -26.07
CA LYS A 143 -47.66 15.48 -24.86
C LYS A 143 -46.40 14.62 -25.02
N VAL A 144 -45.33 15.01 -24.33
CA VAL A 144 -44.19 14.11 -24.12
C VAL A 144 -44.69 13.02 -23.17
N PRO A 145 -44.57 11.73 -23.52
CA PRO A 145 -44.99 10.66 -22.62
C PRO A 145 -44.19 10.78 -21.31
N MET A 146 -44.90 11.01 -20.20
CA MET A 146 -44.32 10.87 -18.87
C MET A 146 -43.87 9.42 -18.72
N TYR A 147 -42.58 9.23 -18.43
CA TYR A 147 -42.05 7.93 -18.04
C TYR A 147 -42.73 7.52 -16.73
N ASP A 148 -43.55 6.48 -16.80
CA ASP A 148 -44.21 5.88 -15.64
C ASP A 148 -43.20 4.94 -14.95
N PRO A 149 -42.65 5.29 -13.77
CA PRO A 149 -41.66 4.46 -13.09
C PRO A 149 -42.24 3.13 -12.59
N ASN A 150 -43.56 2.91 -12.69
CA ASN A 150 -44.22 1.66 -12.33
C ASN A 150 -44.52 0.74 -13.54
N ALA A 151 -44.13 1.11 -14.76
CA ALA A 151 -44.34 0.29 -15.96
C ALA A 151 -43.37 -0.92 -16.12
N ASN A 152 -42.68 -1.33 -15.05
CA ASN A 152 -41.95 -2.59 -14.98
C ASN A 152 -42.86 -3.77 -14.58
N SER A 153 -44.12 -3.76 -15.01
CA SER A 153 -44.90 -5.00 -15.07
C SER A 153 -44.36 -5.84 -16.22
N VAL A 154 -43.24 -6.52 -15.97
CA VAL A 154 -42.73 -7.64 -16.76
C VAL A 154 -43.95 -8.50 -17.12
N SER A 155 -44.29 -8.54 -18.42
CA SER A 155 -45.51 -9.20 -18.90
C SER A 155 -45.54 -10.63 -18.37
N LYS A 156 -46.70 -11.15 -18.01
CA LYS A 156 -46.82 -12.52 -17.48
C LYS A 156 -46.14 -13.56 -18.42
N GLU A 157 -46.17 -13.29 -19.72
CA GLU A 157 -45.48 -14.07 -20.76
C GLU A 157 -43.95 -14.08 -20.58
N THR A 158 -43.33 -12.94 -20.24
CA THR A 158 -41.87 -12.88 -19.99
C THR A 158 -41.44 -13.58 -18.70
N LYS A 159 -42.31 -13.70 -17.69
CA LYS A 159 -42.04 -14.50 -16.49
C LYS A 159 -42.16 -16.00 -16.76
N GLU A 160 -43.14 -16.41 -17.57
CA GLU A 160 -43.29 -17.81 -17.98
C GLU A 160 -42.15 -18.26 -18.89
N SER A 161 -41.71 -17.43 -19.83
CA SER A 161 -40.55 -17.76 -20.68
C SER A 161 -39.27 -17.91 -19.85
N LEU A 162 -39.05 -17.04 -18.85
CA LEU A 162 -37.89 -17.14 -17.97
C LEU A 162 -37.93 -18.43 -17.11
N ASN A 163 -39.11 -18.76 -16.57
CA ASN A 163 -39.30 -19.99 -15.81
C ASN A 163 -39.11 -21.25 -16.66
N LYS A 164 -39.49 -21.22 -17.94
CA LYS A 164 -39.24 -22.31 -18.88
C LYS A 164 -37.75 -22.54 -19.10
N VAL A 165 -36.99 -21.47 -19.35
CA VAL A 165 -35.52 -21.54 -19.53
C VAL A 165 -34.83 -22.06 -18.28
N MET A 166 -35.25 -21.64 -17.09
CA MET A 166 -34.69 -22.14 -15.82
C MET A 166 -34.95 -23.64 -15.61
N ARG A 167 -36.11 -24.17 -16.05
CA ARG A 167 -36.39 -25.62 -15.98
C ARG A 167 -35.54 -26.41 -16.96
N GLU A 168 -35.39 -25.92 -18.20
CA GLU A 168 -34.54 -26.57 -19.21
C GLU A 168 -33.07 -26.63 -18.76
N LEU A 169 -32.56 -25.55 -18.14
CA LEU A 169 -31.19 -25.50 -17.64
C LEU A 169 -30.96 -26.50 -16.48
N ASN A 170 -31.94 -26.63 -15.58
CA ASN A 170 -31.85 -27.61 -14.49
C ASN A 170 -32.01 -29.06 -14.97
N ALA A 171 -32.82 -29.32 -15.99
CA ALA A 171 -32.91 -30.62 -16.63
C ALA A 171 -31.56 -30.99 -17.27
N LEU A 172 -30.95 -30.07 -18.02
CA LEU A 172 -29.64 -30.29 -18.66
C LEU A 172 -28.53 -30.54 -17.63
N LYS A 173 -28.55 -29.82 -16.51
CA LYS A 173 -27.61 -30.03 -15.41
C LYS A 173 -27.78 -31.41 -14.76
N THR A 174 -29.01 -31.91 -14.70
CA THR A 174 -29.32 -33.23 -14.12
C THR A 174 -28.93 -34.35 -15.07
N GLU A 175 -29.20 -34.20 -16.37
CA GLU A 175 -28.73 -35.13 -17.41
C GLU A 175 -27.19 -35.17 -17.49
N MET A 176 -26.52 -34.03 -17.40
CA MET A 176 -25.06 -33.99 -17.34
C MET A 176 -24.50 -34.65 -16.06
N SER A 177 -25.25 -34.59 -14.95
CA SER A 177 -24.85 -35.25 -13.70
C SER A 177 -25.13 -36.76 -13.71
N SER A 178 -26.13 -37.24 -14.46
CA SER A 178 -26.45 -38.67 -14.57
C SER A 178 -25.73 -39.36 -15.74
N ALA A 179 -25.23 -38.60 -16.71
CA ALA A 179 -24.43 -39.08 -17.83
C ALA A 179 -22.93 -39.22 -17.50
N VAL A 180 -22.54 -39.02 -16.24
CA VAL A 180 -21.22 -39.45 -15.75
C VAL A 180 -21.35 -40.92 -15.38
N PRO A 181 -20.90 -41.87 -16.23
CA PRO A 181 -20.87 -43.27 -15.83
C PRO A 181 -20.04 -43.38 -14.56
N GLU A 182 -20.53 -44.16 -13.59
CA GLU A 182 -19.83 -44.49 -12.37
C GLU A 182 -18.51 -45.19 -12.74
N VAL A 183 -17.45 -44.39 -12.84
CA VAL A 183 -16.13 -44.86 -13.27
C VAL A 183 -15.54 -45.62 -12.09
N GLN A 184 -15.72 -46.95 -12.12
CA GLN A 184 -14.82 -47.89 -11.48
C GLN A 184 -13.39 -47.39 -11.68
N SER A 185 -12.63 -47.33 -10.59
CA SER A 185 -11.24 -46.91 -10.46
C SER A 185 -10.29 -47.53 -11.49
N MET A 186 -10.37 -47.04 -12.73
CA MET A 186 -9.45 -47.36 -13.81
C MET A 186 -8.36 -46.30 -13.80
N SER A 187 -7.17 -46.78 -13.43
CA SER A 187 -5.86 -46.14 -13.60
C SER A 187 -5.83 -45.19 -14.80
N MET A 188 -5.76 -43.89 -14.54
CA MET A 188 -5.64 -42.85 -15.56
C MET A 188 -4.30 -42.95 -16.31
N PRO A 189 -4.30 -42.79 -17.65
CA PRO A 189 -3.07 -42.67 -18.43
C PRO A 189 -2.31 -41.40 -18.05
N LYS A 190 -1.07 -41.60 -17.62
CA LYS A 190 -0.10 -40.60 -17.18
C LYS A 190 0.32 -39.72 -18.35
N ASN A 191 -0.42 -38.64 -18.64
CA ASN A 191 0.07 -37.59 -19.54
C ASN A 191 -0.40 -36.17 -19.19
N HIS A 192 -0.82 -35.93 -17.95
CA HIS A 192 -0.61 -34.62 -17.36
C HIS A 192 0.84 -34.58 -16.90
N LYS A 193 1.66 -33.71 -17.50
CA LYS A 193 2.90 -33.28 -16.86
C LYS A 193 2.53 -32.94 -15.42
N PRO A 194 3.09 -33.64 -14.41
CA PRO A 194 2.76 -33.34 -13.03
C PRO A 194 3.04 -31.86 -12.86
N PHE A 195 2.03 -31.09 -12.48
CA PHE A 195 2.30 -29.80 -11.86
C PHE A 195 3.34 -30.10 -10.79
N PRO A 196 4.53 -29.49 -10.83
CA PRO A 196 5.49 -29.68 -9.76
C PRO A 196 4.72 -29.36 -8.49
N SER A 197 4.62 -30.34 -7.60
CA SER A 197 4.06 -30.19 -6.29
C SER A 197 4.83 -29.05 -5.61
N LEU A 198 4.33 -27.82 -5.76
CA LEU A 198 4.94 -26.57 -5.27
C LEU A 198 4.75 -26.44 -3.74
N MET A 199 4.37 -27.54 -3.11
CA MET A 199 4.20 -27.72 -1.67
C MET A 199 5.22 -28.76 -1.14
N GLN A 200 6.34 -28.95 -1.83
CA GLN A 200 7.49 -29.63 -1.25
C GLN A 200 8.15 -28.73 -0.19
N SER A 201 7.86 -29.08 1.06
CA SER A 201 8.68 -28.92 2.28
C SER A 201 9.43 -27.59 2.44
N SER A 202 8.82 -26.77 3.29
CA SER A 202 9.37 -25.64 4.04
C SER A 202 10.69 -25.93 4.75
N SER A 203 11.80 -25.53 4.14
CA SER A 203 13.05 -25.23 4.84
C SER A 203 13.77 -24.14 4.06
N ASP A 204 13.72 -22.92 4.60
CA ASP A 204 14.61 -21.79 4.27
C ASP A 204 14.59 -21.26 2.83
N LEU A 205 13.41 -21.10 2.24
CA LEU A 205 13.32 -20.23 1.05
C LEU A 205 13.58 -18.78 1.46
N SER A 206 14.47 -18.11 0.74
CA SER A 206 14.73 -16.68 0.97
C SER A 206 13.46 -15.87 0.73
N ASN A 207 13.30 -14.75 1.45
CA ASN A 207 12.15 -13.86 1.28
C ASN A 207 12.00 -13.39 -0.18
N GLU A 208 13.11 -13.23 -0.89
CA GLU A 208 13.12 -12.88 -2.31
C GLU A 208 12.48 -13.97 -3.18
N GLU A 209 12.84 -15.24 -2.98
CA GLU A 209 12.25 -16.36 -3.71
C GLU A 209 10.76 -16.51 -3.44
N VAL A 210 10.35 -16.33 -2.18
CA VAL A 210 8.93 -16.35 -1.80
C VAL A 210 8.19 -15.20 -2.49
N ALA A 211 8.76 -13.99 -2.53
CA ALA A 211 8.17 -12.84 -3.22
C ALA A 211 8.01 -13.11 -4.72
N VAL A 212 9.03 -13.69 -5.38
CA VAL A 212 8.97 -14.08 -6.80
C VAL A 212 7.85 -15.09 -7.03
N ARG A 213 7.75 -16.14 -6.20
CA ARG A 213 6.72 -17.18 -6.35
C ARG A 213 5.31 -16.61 -6.16
N LEU A 214 5.11 -15.75 -5.16
CA LEU A 214 3.83 -15.07 -4.94
C LEU A 214 3.43 -14.19 -6.12
N THR A 215 4.37 -13.36 -6.60
CA THR A 215 4.14 -12.46 -7.74
C THR A 215 3.79 -13.27 -8.99
N ARG A 216 4.51 -14.37 -9.24
CA ARG A 216 4.25 -15.27 -10.35
C ARG A 216 2.85 -15.89 -10.24
N LEU A 217 2.50 -16.44 -9.09
CA LEU A 217 1.20 -17.09 -8.86
C LEU A 217 0.04 -16.11 -9.04
N TYR A 218 0.20 -14.86 -8.58
CA TYR A 218 -0.78 -13.80 -8.76
C TYR A 218 -1.05 -13.51 -10.24
N PHE A 219 0.00 -13.36 -11.06
CA PHE A 219 -0.17 -13.07 -12.48
C PHE A 219 -0.59 -14.29 -13.31
N GLU A 220 -0.18 -15.50 -12.92
CA GLU A 220 -0.72 -16.73 -13.50
C GLU A 220 -2.24 -16.81 -13.29
N GLU A 221 -2.74 -16.44 -12.11
CA GLU A 221 -4.19 -16.42 -11.84
C GLU A 221 -4.91 -15.32 -12.64
N ILE A 222 -4.33 -14.11 -12.75
CA ILE A 222 -4.89 -13.04 -13.59
C ILE A 222 -4.98 -13.49 -15.06
N ALA A 223 -3.93 -14.14 -15.56
CA ALA A 223 -3.90 -14.66 -16.92
C ALA A 223 -4.98 -15.74 -17.11
N ARG A 224 -5.16 -16.61 -16.11
CA ARG A 224 -6.19 -17.66 -16.11
C ARG A 224 -7.62 -17.10 -16.14
N LEU A 225 -7.85 -15.98 -15.44
CA LEU A 225 -9.13 -15.27 -15.47
C LEU A 225 -9.43 -14.57 -16.81
N GLY A 226 -8.52 -14.64 -17.78
CA GLY A 226 -8.73 -14.09 -19.12
C GLY A 226 -8.74 -12.57 -19.15
N PHE A 227 -8.09 -11.91 -18.19
CA PHE A 227 -7.95 -10.47 -18.20
C PHE A 227 -7.09 -10.03 -19.39
N LYS A 228 -7.73 -9.67 -20.51
CA LYS A 228 -7.08 -9.22 -21.77
C LYS A 228 -6.33 -7.88 -21.66
N ARG A 229 -6.20 -7.30 -20.47
CA ARG A 229 -5.47 -6.03 -20.33
C ARG A 229 -3.97 -6.31 -20.48
N ARG A 230 -3.28 -5.39 -21.14
CA ARG A 230 -1.81 -5.41 -21.18
C ARG A 230 -1.33 -5.24 -19.75
N LEU A 231 -0.60 -6.23 -19.26
CA LEU A 231 0.07 -6.15 -17.98
C LEU A 231 1.39 -5.42 -18.21
N ASP A 232 1.49 -4.20 -17.69
CA ASP A 232 2.71 -3.42 -17.82
C ASP A 232 3.81 -3.98 -16.92
N PHE A 233 5.05 -3.90 -17.40
CA PHE A 233 6.22 -4.39 -16.66
C PHE A 233 6.35 -3.71 -15.29
N ASP A 234 6.00 -2.42 -15.21
CA ASP A 234 5.98 -1.66 -13.96
C ASP A 234 5.00 -2.24 -12.93
N ALA A 235 3.86 -2.79 -13.36
CA ALA A 235 2.91 -3.42 -12.46
C ALA A 235 3.50 -4.70 -11.84
N ILE A 236 4.29 -5.45 -12.61
CA ILE A 236 4.98 -6.65 -12.14
C ILE A 236 6.05 -6.27 -11.11
N ILE A 237 6.86 -5.26 -11.43
CA ILE A 237 7.91 -4.75 -10.52
C ILE A 237 7.29 -4.27 -9.20
N ASN A 238 6.23 -3.46 -9.28
CA ASN A 238 5.57 -2.93 -8.09
C ASN A 238 4.93 -4.04 -7.24
N ALA A 239 4.31 -5.05 -7.87
CA ALA A 239 3.78 -6.21 -7.15
C ALA A 239 4.89 -6.99 -6.44
N TYR A 240 6.04 -7.19 -7.10
CA TYR A 240 7.20 -7.85 -6.51
C TYR A 240 7.72 -7.10 -5.28
N TYR A 241 7.99 -5.80 -5.40
CA TYR A 241 8.46 -5.00 -4.27
C TYR A 241 7.44 -4.91 -3.14
N TYR A 242 6.15 -4.86 -3.45
CA TYR A 242 5.09 -4.94 -2.45
C TYR A 242 5.13 -6.26 -1.68
N CYS A 243 5.26 -7.39 -2.37
CA CYS A 243 5.39 -8.70 -1.73
C CYS A 243 6.64 -8.78 -0.84
N LEU A 244 7.78 -8.26 -1.32
CA LEU A 244 9.03 -8.25 -0.57
C LEU A 244 8.92 -7.40 0.71
N GLN A 245 8.39 -6.18 0.60
CA GLN A 245 8.16 -5.30 1.74
C GLN A 245 7.18 -5.92 2.75
N ARG A 246 6.17 -6.65 2.27
CA ARG A 246 5.20 -7.33 3.14
C ARG A 246 5.82 -8.52 3.87
N LEU A 247 6.70 -9.27 3.20
CA LEU A 247 7.45 -10.38 3.82
C LEU A 247 8.43 -9.88 4.87
N GLU A 248 9.12 -8.77 4.62
CA GLU A 248 10.04 -8.15 5.60
C GLU A 248 9.31 -7.68 6.87
N ASN A 249 8.07 -7.17 6.71
CA ASN A 249 7.26 -6.71 7.82
C ASN A 249 6.35 -7.78 8.44
N LYS A 250 6.38 -9.01 7.92
CA LYS A 250 5.48 -10.09 8.33
C LYS A 250 5.53 -10.34 9.83
N ASP A 251 6.72 -10.42 10.42
CA ASP A 251 6.87 -10.74 11.84
C ASP A 251 6.29 -9.62 12.74
N LYS A 252 6.54 -8.36 12.36
CA LYS A 252 6.00 -7.19 13.08
C LYS A 252 4.47 -7.17 13.00
N GLU A 253 3.91 -7.43 11.83
CA GLU A 253 2.47 -7.48 11.64
C GLU A 253 1.83 -8.66 12.39
N MET A 254 2.48 -9.83 12.37
CA MET A 254 2.04 -11.00 13.11
C MET A 254 2.06 -10.74 14.62
N ASP A 255 3.07 -10.04 15.14
CA ASP A 255 3.13 -9.66 16.55
C ASP A 255 2.03 -8.67 16.94
N VAL A 256 1.70 -7.72 16.06
CA VAL A 256 0.58 -6.79 16.28
C VAL A 256 -0.73 -7.57 16.32
N MET A 257 -0.93 -8.50 15.39
CA MET A 257 -2.14 -9.34 15.35
C MET A 257 -2.24 -10.22 16.59
N ARG A 258 -1.14 -10.86 17.04
CA ARG A 258 -1.11 -11.64 18.29
C ARG A 258 -1.55 -10.78 19.48
N LYS A 259 -0.97 -9.59 19.65
CA LYS A 259 -1.36 -8.67 20.72
C LYS A 259 -2.82 -8.23 20.67
N LEU A 260 -3.40 -8.09 19.47
CA LEU A 260 -4.81 -7.77 19.32
C LEU A 260 -5.69 -8.97 19.72
N VAL A 261 -5.32 -10.18 19.28
CA VAL A 261 -6.00 -11.42 19.67
C VAL A 261 -5.95 -11.60 21.18
N ASP A 262 -4.77 -11.48 21.80
CA ASP A 262 -4.61 -11.61 23.25
C ASP A 262 -5.48 -10.59 24.01
N ARG A 263 -5.62 -9.37 23.50
CA ARG A 263 -6.50 -8.35 24.12
C ARG A 263 -7.96 -8.71 24.00
N GLU A 264 -8.41 -9.17 22.84
CA GLU A 264 -9.80 -9.60 22.65
C GLU A 264 -10.10 -10.84 23.49
N GLU A 265 -9.20 -11.82 23.57
CA GLU A 265 -9.33 -12.98 24.46
C GLU A 265 -9.44 -12.56 25.94
N ASN A 266 -8.61 -11.61 26.39
CA ASN A 266 -8.70 -11.07 27.75
C ASN A 266 -9.99 -10.28 28.01
N LYS A 267 -10.54 -9.57 27.00
CA LYS A 267 -11.86 -8.94 27.15
C LYS A 267 -12.95 -9.98 27.32
N ILE A 268 -12.95 -11.01 26.47
CA ILE A 268 -13.95 -12.09 26.50
C ILE A 268 -13.90 -12.85 27.83
N THR A 269 -12.72 -13.08 28.41
CA THR A 269 -12.61 -13.78 29.71
C THR A 269 -13.05 -12.93 30.90
N HIS A 270 -12.95 -11.60 30.82
CA HIS A 270 -13.34 -10.68 31.89
C HIS A 270 -14.78 -10.13 31.76
N GLU A 271 -15.40 -10.24 30.58
CA GLU A 271 -16.83 -10.00 30.41
C GLU A 271 -17.62 -11.07 31.17
N SER A 272 -18.30 -10.65 32.24
CA SER A 272 -19.08 -11.56 33.08
C SER A 272 -20.16 -12.28 32.26
N LYS A 273 -20.47 -13.53 32.60
CA LYS A 273 -21.52 -14.34 31.95
C LYS A 273 -22.88 -13.63 31.82
N ALA A 274 -23.17 -12.68 32.72
CA ALA A 274 -24.37 -11.84 32.71
C ALA A 274 -24.39 -10.79 31.58
N GLN A 275 -23.24 -10.34 31.07
CA GLN A 275 -23.16 -9.45 29.91
C GLN A 275 -23.22 -10.20 28.57
N LEU A 276 -22.73 -11.43 28.53
CA LEU A 276 -22.75 -12.27 27.33
C LEU A 276 -24.15 -12.86 27.02
N PHE A 277 -24.97 -13.07 28.05
CA PHE A 277 -26.32 -13.63 27.92
C PHE A 277 -27.33 -12.87 28.78
N PRO A 278 -27.73 -11.65 28.36
CA PRO A 278 -28.70 -10.85 29.11
C PRO A 278 -30.10 -11.48 29.18
N GLU A 279 -30.43 -12.44 28.30
CA GLU A 279 -31.79 -12.97 28.14
C GLU A 279 -32.14 -14.17 29.04
N MET A 280 -31.26 -14.64 29.92
CA MET A 280 -31.51 -15.84 30.76
C MET A 280 -31.95 -15.52 32.20
N ASN A 281 -32.29 -14.27 32.52
CA ASN A 281 -32.75 -13.86 33.86
C ASN A 281 -34.26 -13.51 33.90
N GLU A 282 -35.08 -14.12 33.04
CA GLU A 282 -36.55 -14.12 33.18
C GLU A 282 -37.07 -15.49 33.62
#